data_AF-A0A4R3VK08-F1
#
_entry.id   AF-A0A4R3VK08-F1
#
_cell.length_a   1.000
_cell.length_b   1.000
_cell.length_c   1.000
_cell.angle_alpha   90.00
_cell.angle_beta   90.00
_cell.angle_gamma   90.00
#
_symmetry.space_group_name_H-M   'P 1'
#
loop_
_entity.id
_entity.type
_entity.pdbx_description
1 polymer ?
#
loop_
_entity_poly.entity_id
_entity_poly.type
_entity_poly.pdbx_seq_one_letter_code
_entity_poly.pdbx_strand_id
1 'polypeptide(L)'
;MFLLSWLARSGASAVTTALLLSGLAGGAQAKEAPTAAPALAEISLSELPAQAQETHRLVLAGGPFPYGQDGVVFGNRERLLPRKARGFYHEYTVKTPGARNRGARRLICGGTPPSAPEVCYYTDDHYASFRRVRAAAAR
;
A
#
# COMPACT_ATOMS: atom_id res chain seq x y z
N MET A 1 -36.34 40.40 41.02
CA MET A 1 -35.36 41.48 40.78
C MET A 1 -35.47 41.87 39.30
N PHE A 2 -36.08 43.04 39.05
CA PHE A 2 -36.17 43.85 37.81
C PHE A 2 -36.16 43.15 36.43
N LEU A 3 -37.29 42.96 35.73
CA LEU A 3 -38.05 43.94 34.88
C LEU A 3 -37.17 44.77 33.94
N LEU A 4 -37.33 44.57 32.62
CA LEU A 4 -37.76 45.63 31.69
C LEU A 4 -38.37 45.01 30.41
N SER A 5 -39.68 45.19 30.27
CA SER A 5 -40.45 45.23 29.02
C SER A 5 -40.03 46.48 28.19
N TRP A 6 -40.38 46.81 26.95
CA TRP A 6 -41.42 46.46 25.97
C TRP A 6 -41.14 47.29 24.69
N LEU A 7 -41.54 46.83 23.49
CA LEU A 7 -42.20 47.57 22.37
C LEU A 7 -42.16 46.63 21.12
N ALA A 8 -43.24 45.99 20.68
CA ALA A 8 -44.41 46.50 19.93
C ALA A 8 -44.02 47.06 18.53
N ARG A 9 -44.66 46.78 17.40
CA ARG A 9 -45.84 46.00 16.99
C ARG A 9 -45.95 46.04 15.45
N SER A 10 -46.42 44.93 14.85
CA SER A 10 -47.18 44.79 13.59
C SER A 10 -46.61 45.25 12.22
N GLY A 11 -46.83 44.40 11.19
CA GLY A 11 -47.03 44.87 9.82
C GLY A 11 -46.87 43.84 8.69
N ALA A 12 -48.01 43.30 8.24
CA ALA A 12 -48.39 42.95 6.85
C ALA A 12 -47.68 41.83 6.05
N SER A 13 -48.54 41.00 5.45
CA SER A 13 -48.26 39.90 4.54
C SER A 13 -47.97 40.34 3.09
N ALA A 14 -47.30 39.40 2.39
CA ALA A 14 -47.35 39.10 0.94
C ALA A 14 -46.62 40.05 -0.03
N VAL A 15 -45.68 39.49 -0.81
CA VAL A 15 -45.79 39.28 -2.27
C VAL A 15 -44.60 38.39 -2.71
N THR A 16 -44.90 37.41 -3.55
CA THR A 16 -43.99 36.46 -4.18
C THR A 16 -43.13 37.09 -5.28
N THR A 17 -41.83 36.77 -5.30
CA THR A 17 -41.06 36.69 -6.54
C THR A 17 -40.00 35.59 -6.41
N ALA A 18 -40.24 34.48 -7.10
CA ALA A 18 -39.24 33.47 -7.34
C ALA A 18 -38.20 34.02 -8.32
N LEU A 19 -36.93 34.10 -7.90
CA LEU A 19 -35.80 34.20 -8.81
C LEU A 19 -34.99 32.92 -8.68
N LEU A 20 -35.20 32.02 -9.65
CA LEU A 20 -34.34 30.88 -9.92
C LEU A 20 -33.00 31.41 -10.43
N LEU A 21 -31.95 31.37 -9.60
CA LEU A 21 -30.57 31.39 -10.10
C LEU A 21 -29.99 29.97 -10.00
N SER A 22 -30.07 29.30 -11.15
CA SER A 22 -29.30 28.10 -11.47
C SER A 22 -27.80 28.44 -11.45
N GLY A 23 -27.14 28.11 -10.35
CA GLY A 23 -25.69 28.13 -10.21
C GLY A 23 -25.09 26.79 -10.64
N LEU A 24 -24.26 26.83 -11.69
CA LEU A 24 -23.72 25.68 -12.40
C LEU A 24 -22.88 24.73 -11.52
N ALA A 25 -23.13 23.44 -11.78
CA ALA A 25 -22.19 22.33 -11.86
C ALA A 25 -20.71 22.64 -11.57
N GLY A 26 -20.19 21.95 -10.55
CA GLY A 26 -18.76 21.83 -10.29
C GLY A 26 -18.48 20.74 -9.28
N GLY A 27 -19.13 19.58 -9.41
CA GLY A 27 -18.75 18.40 -8.65
C GLY A 27 -17.31 18.05 -9.02
N ALA A 28 -16.36 18.42 -8.17
CA ALA A 28 -15.01 17.87 -8.20
C ALA A 28 -15.07 16.41 -7.75
N GLN A 29 -15.64 15.56 -8.60
CA GLN A 29 -15.37 14.13 -8.57
C GLN A 29 -13.94 13.97 -9.09
N ALA A 30 -12.97 14.10 -8.18
CA ALA A 30 -11.66 13.53 -8.39
C ALA A 30 -11.85 12.02 -8.49
N LYS A 31 -12.17 11.54 -9.69
CA LYS A 31 -12.07 10.15 -10.05
C LYS A 31 -10.59 9.83 -9.94
N GLU A 32 -10.13 9.41 -8.76
CA GLU A 32 -8.89 8.68 -8.64
C GLU A 32 -9.05 7.47 -9.56
N ALA A 33 -8.56 7.60 -10.79
CA ALA A 33 -8.34 6.44 -11.63
C ALA A 33 -7.56 5.46 -10.76
N PRO A 34 -7.98 4.18 -10.65
CA PRO A 34 -7.17 3.20 -9.95
C PRO A 34 -5.79 3.30 -10.59
N THR A 35 -4.82 3.78 -9.83
CA THR A 35 -3.47 3.99 -10.34
C THR A 35 -3.02 2.60 -10.74
N ALA A 36 -3.05 2.31 -12.04
CA ALA A 36 -2.71 0.99 -12.55
C ALA A 36 -1.33 0.68 -12.00
N ALA A 37 -1.22 -0.44 -11.28
CA ALA A 37 0.05 -0.86 -10.76
C ALA A 37 1.06 -0.91 -11.92
N PRO A 38 2.34 -0.56 -11.68
CA PRO A 38 3.35 -0.78 -12.69
C PRO A 38 3.28 -2.23 -13.18
N ALA A 39 3.36 -2.43 -14.50
CA ALA A 39 3.42 -3.77 -15.07
C ALA A 39 4.77 -4.39 -14.66
N LEU A 40 4.75 -5.13 -13.55
CA LEU A 40 5.92 -5.81 -13.02
C LEU A 40 6.16 -7.09 -13.81
N ALA A 41 7.41 -7.33 -14.19
CA ALA A 41 7.81 -8.64 -14.70
C ALA A 41 7.53 -9.72 -13.64
N GLU A 42 7.17 -10.92 -14.06
CA GLU A 42 6.92 -12.03 -13.16
C GLU A 42 8.03 -13.08 -13.22
N ILE A 43 8.25 -13.80 -12.12
CA ILE A 43 9.21 -14.90 -12.02
C ILE A 43 8.62 -16.00 -11.15
N SER A 44 8.75 -17.27 -11.55
CA SER A 44 8.29 -18.37 -10.69
C SER A 44 9.21 -18.55 -9.49
N LEU A 45 8.66 -19.00 -8.36
CA LEU A 45 9.44 -19.31 -7.16
C LEU A 45 10.60 -20.28 -7.46
N SER A 46 10.38 -21.27 -8.33
CA SER A 46 11.40 -22.26 -8.72
C SER A 46 12.55 -21.68 -9.57
N GLU A 47 12.33 -20.56 -10.26
CA GLU A 47 13.37 -19.89 -11.07
C GLU A 47 14.22 -18.92 -10.25
N LEU A 48 13.80 -18.61 -9.02
CA LEU A 48 14.59 -17.77 -8.13
C LEU A 48 15.86 -18.49 -7.66
N PRO A 49 16.91 -17.75 -7.27
CA PRO A 49 18.06 -18.33 -6.61
C PRO A 49 17.63 -19.15 -5.38
N ALA A 50 18.31 -20.28 -5.12
CA ALA A 50 17.98 -21.17 -4.00
C ALA A 50 17.88 -20.44 -2.64
N GLN A 51 18.70 -19.40 -2.44
CA GLN A 51 18.66 -18.59 -1.22
C GLN A 51 17.34 -17.80 -1.08
N ALA A 52 16.74 -17.34 -2.19
CA ALA A 52 15.45 -16.66 -2.15
C ALA A 52 14.30 -17.62 -1.89
N GLN A 53 14.40 -18.85 -2.43
CA GLN A 53 13.44 -19.92 -2.13
C GLN A 53 13.46 -20.28 -0.64
N GLU A 54 14.65 -20.37 -0.05
CA GLU A 54 14.78 -20.61 1.39
C GLU A 54 14.26 -19.44 2.22
N THR A 55 14.59 -18.19 1.86
CA THR A 55 13.99 -17.01 2.51
C THR A 55 12.46 -17.05 2.45
N HIS A 56 11.87 -17.40 1.30
CA HIS A 56 10.42 -17.53 1.18
C HIS A 56 9.86 -18.60 2.13
N ARG A 57 10.53 -19.76 2.27
CA ARG A 57 10.14 -20.81 3.23
C ARG A 57 10.18 -20.30 4.68
N LEU A 58 11.22 -19.53 5.04
CA LEU A 58 11.31 -18.91 6.36
C LEU A 58 10.20 -17.88 6.60
N VAL A 59 9.82 -17.09 5.60
CA VAL A 59 8.68 -16.17 5.69
C VAL A 59 7.41 -16.93 6.05
N LEU A 60 7.11 -18.02 5.33
CA LEU A 60 5.95 -18.87 5.61
C LEU A 60 6.00 -19.51 7.00
N ALA A 61 7.18 -19.87 7.48
CA ALA A 61 7.39 -20.42 8.82
C ALA A 61 7.34 -19.36 9.95
N GLY A 62 7.39 -18.06 9.60
CA GLY A 62 7.52 -16.98 10.58
C GLY A 62 8.92 -16.83 11.20
N GLY A 63 9.96 -17.35 10.53
CA GLY A 63 11.35 -17.34 11.01
C GLY A 63 11.81 -18.69 11.58
N PRO A 64 12.92 -18.72 12.36
CA PRO A 64 13.76 -17.58 12.75
C PRO A 64 14.48 -16.97 11.54
N PHE A 65 14.67 -15.65 11.56
CA PHE A 65 15.37 -14.94 10.49
C PHE A 65 16.85 -14.69 10.82
N PRO A 66 17.76 -14.80 9.83
CA PRO A 66 19.20 -14.69 10.07
C PRO A 66 19.70 -13.24 10.28
N TYR A 67 18.94 -12.23 9.84
CA TYR A 67 19.34 -10.83 9.97
C TYR A 67 18.32 -10.03 10.78
N GLY A 68 18.80 -9.11 11.61
CA GLY A 68 17.93 -8.30 12.48
C GLY A 68 16.98 -7.34 11.76
N GLN A 69 17.19 -7.09 10.46
CA GLN A 69 16.28 -6.29 9.63
C GLN A 69 15.24 -7.15 8.91
N ASP A 70 15.32 -8.48 8.99
CA ASP A 70 14.35 -9.33 8.32
C ASP A 70 13.00 -9.26 9.05
N GLY A 71 11.94 -9.01 8.29
CA GLY A 71 10.59 -8.82 8.81
C GLY A 71 10.27 -7.38 9.24
N VAL A 72 11.15 -6.39 9.01
CA VAL A 72 10.77 -4.98 9.21
C VAL A 72 9.88 -4.48 8.08
N VAL A 73 9.09 -3.45 8.36
CA VAL A 73 8.18 -2.85 7.38
C VAL A 73 8.95 -2.22 6.22
N PHE A 74 8.61 -2.62 5.00
CA PHE A 74 9.08 -1.98 3.77
C PHE A 74 8.13 -0.84 3.37
N GLY A 75 8.67 0.38 3.28
CA GLY A 75 7.86 1.59 3.11
C GLY A 75 7.31 1.83 1.70
N ASN A 76 7.87 1.19 0.66
CA ASN A 76 7.52 1.41 -0.75
C ASN A 76 7.42 2.92 -1.12
N ARG A 77 8.44 3.72 -0.74
CA ARG A 77 8.40 5.20 -0.87
C ARG A 77 8.48 5.65 -2.33
N GLU A 78 9.23 4.90 -3.11
CA GLU A 78 9.48 5.05 -4.54
C GLU A 78 8.30 4.52 -5.38
N ARG A 79 7.34 3.84 -4.74
CA ARG A 79 6.08 3.35 -5.34
C ARG A 79 6.28 2.41 -6.52
N LEU A 80 7.36 1.62 -6.49
CA LEU A 80 7.66 0.59 -7.49
C LEU A 80 6.77 -0.65 -7.32
N LEU A 81 6.17 -0.84 -6.14
CA LEU A 81 5.17 -1.85 -5.87
C LEU A 81 3.76 -1.23 -5.81
N PRO A 82 2.67 -2.01 -6.01
CA PRO A 82 1.31 -1.52 -5.85
C PRO A 82 1.08 -0.82 -4.51
N ARG A 83 0.35 0.30 -4.52
CA ARG A 83 0.03 1.07 -3.31
C ARG A 83 -0.87 0.23 -2.38
N LYS A 84 -0.45 0.09 -1.13
CA LYS A 84 -1.15 -0.64 -0.07
C LYS A 84 -1.05 0.15 1.25
N ALA A 85 -1.81 -0.27 2.26
CA ALA A 85 -1.77 0.34 3.59
C ALA A 85 -0.36 0.23 4.21
N ARG A 86 -0.02 1.15 5.12
CA ARG A 86 1.25 1.10 5.85
C ARG A 86 1.36 -0.20 6.64
N GLY A 87 2.53 -0.83 6.62
CA GLY A 87 2.75 -2.12 7.27
C GLY A 87 2.29 -3.32 6.45
N PHE A 88 1.76 -3.13 5.23
CA PHE A 88 1.42 -4.25 4.36
C PHE A 88 2.65 -5.02 3.91
N TYR A 89 3.72 -4.32 3.49
CA TYR A 89 4.95 -4.93 2.98
C TYR A 89 6.01 -5.05 4.07
N HIS A 90 6.73 -6.17 4.06
CA HIS A 90 7.88 -6.45 4.93
C HIS A 90 9.07 -6.93 4.08
N GLU A 91 10.29 -6.55 4.49
CA GLU A 91 11.51 -6.92 3.78
C GLU A 91 12.24 -8.09 4.43
N TYR A 92 12.85 -8.94 3.59
CA TYR A 92 13.65 -10.07 4.02
C TYR A 92 14.92 -10.17 3.19
N THR A 93 16.04 -10.42 3.84
CA THR A 93 17.33 -10.59 3.19
C THR A 93 17.37 -11.89 2.42
N VAL A 94 17.78 -11.82 1.15
CA VAL A 94 18.21 -12.99 0.39
C VAL A 94 19.72 -13.04 0.43
N LYS A 95 20.29 -14.11 1.00
CA LYS A 95 21.74 -14.25 1.13
C LYS A 95 22.41 -14.29 -0.25
N THR A 96 23.41 -13.44 -0.46
CA THR A 96 24.30 -13.54 -1.62
C THR A 96 25.51 -14.40 -1.25
N PRO A 97 25.74 -15.56 -1.91
CA PRO A 97 26.92 -16.38 -1.65
C PRO A 97 28.22 -15.58 -1.78
N GLY A 98 29.14 -15.76 -0.83
CA GLY A 98 30.44 -15.06 -0.80
C GLY A 98 30.41 -13.60 -0.34
N ALA A 99 29.23 -12.98 -0.19
CA ALA A 99 29.14 -11.63 0.34
C ALA A 99 29.48 -11.59 1.84
N ARG A 100 30.29 -10.62 2.25
CA ARG A 100 30.61 -10.36 3.66
C ARG A 100 29.54 -9.55 4.40
N ASN A 101 28.59 -8.99 3.65
CA ASN A 101 27.46 -8.21 4.15
C ASN A 101 26.13 -8.84 3.69
N ARG A 102 25.01 -8.18 3.97
CA ARG A 102 23.66 -8.63 3.56
C ARG A 102 23.44 -8.69 2.04
N GLY A 103 24.34 -8.13 1.24
CA GLY A 103 24.18 -8.01 -0.21
C GLY A 103 23.01 -7.10 -0.62
N ALA A 104 22.70 -7.09 -1.92
CA ALA A 104 21.64 -6.27 -2.53
C ALA A 104 20.30 -7.00 -2.70
N ARG A 105 20.27 -8.33 -2.54
CA ARG A 105 19.10 -9.16 -2.87
C ARG A 105 18.09 -9.17 -1.73
N ARG A 106 16.82 -8.98 -2.04
CA ARG A 106 15.73 -8.96 -1.06
C ARG A 106 14.48 -9.65 -1.60
N LEU A 107 13.69 -10.19 -0.67
CA LEU A 107 12.31 -10.58 -0.88
C LEU A 107 11.43 -9.57 -0.14
N ILE A 108 10.47 -8.96 -0.82
CA ILE A 108 9.46 -8.08 -0.23
C ILE A 108 8.14 -8.82 -0.27
N CYS A 109 7.63 -9.25 0.88
CA CYS A 109 6.36 -9.94 0.97
C CYS A 109 5.29 -9.04 1.60
N GLY A 110 4.09 -9.08 1.04
CA GLY A 110 2.95 -8.29 1.47
C GLY A 110 1.77 -9.17 1.87
N GLY A 111 1.10 -8.81 2.96
CA GLY A 111 -0.06 -9.55 3.47
C GLY A 111 -0.23 -9.37 4.97
N THR A 112 -1.34 -9.86 5.51
CA THR A 112 -1.59 -9.89 6.95
C THR A 112 -2.21 -11.24 7.32
N PRO A 113 -1.57 -12.04 8.20
CA PRO A 113 -0.31 -11.79 8.90
C PRO A 113 0.94 -11.86 7.98
N PRO A 114 2.11 -11.33 8.39
CA PRO A 114 3.34 -11.37 7.59
C PRO A 114 3.81 -12.78 7.19
N SER A 115 3.50 -13.79 8.01
CA SER A 115 3.82 -15.20 7.73
C SER A 115 2.87 -15.89 6.74
N ALA A 116 1.79 -15.22 6.33
CA ALA A 116 0.88 -15.68 5.30
C ALA A 116 0.75 -14.61 4.19
N PRO A 117 1.83 -14.37 3.43
CA PRO A 117 1.85 -13.31 2.43
C PRO A 117 0.89 -13.61 1.27
N GLU A 118 0.16 -12.58 0.86
CA GLU A 118 -0.70 -12.59 -0.34
C GLU A 118 0.14 -12.47 -1.62
N VAL A 119 1.30 -11.81 -1.53
CA VAL A 119 2.20 -11.55 -2.65
C VAL A 119 3.63 -11.42 -2.16
N CYS A 120 4.59 -11.85 -2.97
CA CYS A 120 5.99 -11.55 -2.76
C CYS A 120 6.62 -10.96 -4.04
N TYR A 121 7.64 -10.14 -3.86
CA TYR A 121 8.42 -9.51 -4.92
C TYR A 121 9.90 -9.74 -4.66
N TYR A 122 10.66 -9.99 -5.71
CA TYR A 122 12.11 -10.18 -5.64
C TYR A 122 12.83 -9.01 -6.29
N THR A 123 13.86 -8.52 -5.62
CA THR A 123 14.84 -7.55 -6.12
C THR A 123 16.24 -8.15 -5.96
N ASP A 124 17.07 -8.01 -6.99
CA ASP A 124 18.50 -8.34 -6.97
C ASP A 124 19.41 -7.11 -7.00
N ASP A 125 18.82 -5.92 -6.94
CA ASP A 125 19.46 -4.62 -7.19
C ASP A 125 19.17 -3.59 -6.09
N HIS A 126 18.90 -4.05 -4.86
CA HIS A 126 18.66 -3.19 -3.70
C HIS A 126 17.50 -2.20 -3.91
N TYR A 127 16.33 -2.75 -4.26
CA TYR A 127 15.06 -2.05 -4.41
C TYR A 127 14.95 -1.14 -5.66
N ALA A 128 15.89 -1.21 -6.61
CA ALA A 128 15.82 -0.41 -7.83
C ALA A 128 14.83 -0.99 -8.86
N SER A 129 14.63 -2.31 -8.87
CA SER A 129 13.61 -2.98 -9.67
C SER A 129 13.03 -4.20 -8.95
N PHE A 130 11.84 -4.64 -9.40
CA PHE A 130 11.14 -5.76 -8.80
C PHE A 130 10.57 -6.70 -9.85
N ARG A 131 10.59 -7.99 -9.53
CA ARG A 131 9.79 -9.02 -10.19
C ARG A 131 8.76 -9.59 -9.22
N ARG A 132 7.50 -9.74 -9.65
CA ARG A 132 6.47 -10.40 -8.87
C ARG A 132 6.75 -11.91 -8.85
N VAL A 133 6.81 -12.48 -7.65
CA VAL A 133 7.01 -13.91 -7.47
C VAL A 133 5.67 -14.61 -7.59
N ARG A 134 5.58 -15.56 -8.52
CA ARG A 134 4.42 -16.44 -8.68
C ARG A 134 4.72 -17.77 -8.01
N ALA A 135 3.72 -18.32 -7.33
CA ALA A 135 3.78 -19.71 -6.89
C ALA A 135 4.10 -20.60 -8.10
N ALA A 136 4.89 -21.66 -7.87
CA ALA A 136 5.04 -22.68 -8.89
C ALA A 136 3.64 -23.17 -9.28
N ALA A 137 3.35 -23.23 -10.58
CA ALA A 137 2.11 -23.85 -11.03
C ALA A 137 2.09 -25.26 -10.45
N ALA A 138 1.01 -25.62 -9.75
CA ALA A 138 0.80 -26.98 -9.31
C ALA A 138 0.87 -27.86 -10.57
N ARG A 139 1.90 -28.71 -10.63
CA ARG A 139 1.99 -29.77 -11.64
C ARG A 139 1.27 -30.99 -11.11
#